data_AF-A0A6I3H0I7-F1
#
_entry.id   AF-A0A6I3H0I7-F1
#
_cell.length_a   1.000
_cell.length_b   1.000
_cell.length_c   1.000
_cell.angle_alpha   90.00
_cell.angle_beta   90.00
_cell.angle_gamma   90.00
#
_symmetry.space_group_name_H-M   'P 1'
#
loop_
_entity.id
_entity.type
_entity.pdbx_description
1 polymer ?
#
loop_
_entity_poly.entity_id
_entity_poly.type
_entity_poly.pdbx_seq_one_letter_code
_entity_poly.pdbx_strand_id
1 'polypeptide(L)'
;MKILGGASRTAVITLRKSLADTLNKQSAAESATLASDLFTILTVLSSSIGMRRALTDNARDAGAKAELISNLFGKNISSPAQVLLAKASGLRFSTPGELADAIEHLAVEAESA
;
A
#
# COMPACT_ATOMS: atom_id res chain seq x y z
N MET A 1 11.67 15.87 -0.21
CA MET A 1 10.38 15.50 0.40
C MET A 1 9.27 16.11 -0.44
N LYS A 2 8.47 15.28 -1.12
CA LYS A 2 7.38 15.74 -1.98
C LYS A 2 6.23 16.23 -1.11
N ILE A 3 5.60 17.36 -1.47
CA ILE A 3 4.48 17.91 -0.72
C ILE A 3 3.24 17.07 -1.02
N LEU A 4 2.74 16.32 -0.03
CA LEU A 4 1.48 15.59 -0.14
C LEU A 4 0.28 16.55 -0.09
N GLY A 5 -0.74 16.27 -0.90
CA GLY A 5 -2.05 16.90 -0.78
C GLY A 5 -2.77 16.50 0.52
N GLY A 6 -3.75 17.30 0.96
CA GLY A 6 -4.43 17.11 2.25
C GLY A 6 -5.10 15.74 2.42
N ALA A 7 -5.71 15.21 1.35
CA ALA A 7 -6.29 13.86 1.37
C ALA A 7 -5.22 12.79 1.55
N SER A 8 -4.12 12.89 0.79
CA SER A 8 -2.99 11.95 0.87
C SER A 8 -2.32 11.95 2.24
N ARG A 9 -2.20 13.10 2.91
CA ARG A 9 -1.70 13.15 4.29
C ARG A 9 -2.56 12.33 5.25
N THR A 10 -3.88 12.45 5.14
CA THR A 10 -4.82 11.69 5.97
C THR A 10 -4.75 10.19 5.65
N ALA A 11 -4.63 9.84 4.37
CA ALA A 11 -4.45 8.46 3.93
C ALA A 11 -3.16 7.85 4.52
N VAL A 12 -2.03 8.55 4.42
CA VAL A 12 -0.74 8.08 4.98
C VAL A 12 -0.81 7.89 6.49
N ILE A 13 -1.38 8.83 7.25
CA ILE A 13 -1.57 8.67 8.71
C ILE A 13 -2.38 7.40 9.02
N THR A 14 -3.45 7.17 8.26
CA THR A 14 -4.33 6.01 8.40
C THR A 14 -3.61 4.69 8.07
N LEU A 15 -2.73 4.70 7.09
CA LEU A 15 -1.93 3.53 6.71
C LEU A 15 -0.81 3.25 7.71
N ARG A 16 -0.09 4.27 8.17
CA ARG A 16 0.95 4.13 9.19
C ARG A 16 0.41 3.54 10.49
N LYS A 17 -0.79 3.97 10.91
CA LYS A 17 -1.46 3.34 12.06
C LYS A 17 -1.70 1.85 11.84
N SER A 18 -2.21 1.46 10.68
CA SER A 18 -2.42 0.04 10.36
C SER A 18 -1.13 -0.76 10.25
N LEU A 19 -0.05 -0.15 9.74
CA LEU A 19 1.26 -0.77 9.69
C LEU A 19 1.76 -1.05 11.12
N ALA A 20 1.73 -0.05 12.00
CA ALA A 20 2.13 -0.21 13.40
C ALA A 20 1.31 -1.29 14.12
N ASP A 21 -0.02 -1.32 13.93
CA ASP A 21 -0.89 -2.36 14.50
C ASP A 21 -0.57 -3.77 14.00
N THR A 22 -0.01 -3.88 12.79
CA THR A 22 0.42 -5.14 12.17
C THR A 22 1.78 -5.58 12.71
N LEU A 23 2.77 -4.67 12.69
CA LEU A 23 4.12 -4.91 13.16
C LEU A 23 4.17 -5.32 14.64
N ASN A 24 3.32 -4.72 15.49
CA ASN A 24 3.20 -5.09 16.91
C ASN A 24 2.79 -6.56 17.15
N LYS A 25 2.31 -7.25 16.12
CA LYS A 25 1.86 -8.66 16.18
C LYS A 25 2.78 -9.61 15.41
N GLN A 26 3.86 -9.09 14.84
CA GLN A 26 4.78 -9.84 13.99
C GLN A 26 6.14 -10.00 14.67
N SER A 27 6.81 -11.11 14.35
CA SER A 27 8.24 -11.29 14.62
C SER A 27 9.09 -10.45 13.65
N ALA A 28 10.36 -10.22 13.99
CA ALA A 28 11.29 -9.49 13.12
C ALA A 28 11.40 -10.09 11.70
N ALA A 29 11.34 -11.43 11.58
CA ALA A 29 11.37 -12.11 10.28
C ALA A 29 10.09 -11.83 9.45
N GLU A 30 8.94 -11.78 10.10
CA GLU A 30 7.66 -11.45 9.47
C GLU A 30 7.60 -9.96 9.07
N SER A 31 8.14 -9.06 9.90
CA SER A 31 8.29 -7.63 9.57
C SER A 31 9.19 -7.41 8.35
N ALA A 32 10.33 -8.10 8.29
CA ALA A 32 11.22 -8.06 7.12
C ALA A 32 10.55 -8.59 5.84
N THR A 33 9.73 -9.64 5.97
CA THR A 33 8.93 -10.17 4.85
C THR A 33 7.90 -9.14 4.38
N LEU A 34 7.18 -8.50 5.31
CA LEU A 34 6.23 -7.44 4.99
C LEU A 34 6.90 -6.26 4.28
N ALA A 35 8.08 -5.84 4.72
CA ALA A 35 8.85 -4.79 4.04
C ALA A 35 9.19 -5.18 2.59
N SER A 36 9.68 -6.39 2.38
CA SER A 36 10.00 -6.93 1.04
C SER A 36 8.76 -6.99 0.12
N ASP A 37 7.63 -7.41 0.66
CA ASP A 37 6.35 -7.44 -0.06
C ASP A 37 5.90 -6.03 -0.48
N LEU A 38 6.06 -5.03 0.41
CA LEU A 38 5.71 -3.64 0.11
C LEU A 38 6.63 -3.05 -0.97
N PHE A 39 7.92 -3.40 -0.99
CA PHE A 39 8.82 -3.04 -2.10
C PHE A 39 8.47 -3.73 -3.41
N THR A 40 7.98 -4.97 -3.36
CA THR A 40 7.45 -5.68 -4.53
C THR A 40 6.22 -4.95 -5.08
N ILE A 41 5.28 -4.56 -4.22
CA ILE A 41 4.13 -3.74 -4.59
C ILE A 41 4.59 -2.41 -5.20
N LEU A 42 5.56 -1.72 -4.57
CA LEU A 42 6.08 -0.44 -5.05
C LEU A 42 6.65 -0.54 -6.46
N THR A 43 7.41 -1.59 -6.76
CA THR A 43 7.99 -1.83 -8.09
C THR A 43 6.89 -1.93 -9.14
N VAL A 44 5.86 -2.71 -8.83
CA VAL A 44 4.71 -2.93 -9.70
C VAL A 44 3.90 -1.63 -9.88
N LEU A 45 3.61 -0.91 -8.79
CA LEU A 45 2.95 0.38 -8.85
C LEU A 45 3.76 1.40 -9.66
N SER A 46 5.08 1.46 -9.49
CA SER A 46 5.96 2.42 -10.16
C SER A 46 6.00 2.21 -11.66
N SER A 47 5.95 0.96 -12.11
CA SER A 47 5.97 0.58 -13.52
C SER A 47 4.70 0.93 -14.31
N SER A 48 3.56 1.19 -13.64
CA SER A 48 2.27 1.37 -14.32
C SER A 48 1.42 2.52 -13.75
N ILE A 49 1.33 3.62 -14.52
CA ILE A 49 0.40 4.73 -14.23
C ILE A 49 -1.06 4.24 -14.25
N GLY A 50 -1.40 3.36 -15.19
CA GLY A 50 -2.75 2.81 -15.35
C GLY A 50 -3.19 2.04 -14.11
N MET A 51 -2.29 1.27 -13.51
CA MET A 51 -2.57 0.55 -12.26
C MET A 51 -2.78 1.51 -11.09
N ARG A 52 -1.90 2.50 -10.92
CA ARG A 52 -2.08 3.52 -9.87
C ARG A 52 -3.44 4.21 -9.99
N ARG A 53 -3.85 4.54 -11.22
CA ARG A 53 -5.19 5.10 -11.49
C ARG A 53 -6.29 4.11 -11.13
N ALA A 54 -6.20 2.85 -11.57
CA ALA A 54 -7.19 1.81 -11.26
C ALA A 54 -7.40 1.61 -9.75
N LEU A 55 -6.33 1.70 -8.95
CA LEU A 55 -6.38 1.52 -7.50
C LEU A 55 -6.80 2.78 -6.73
N THR A 56 -6.62 3.97 -7.32
CA THR A 56 -7.01 5.26 -6.70
C THR A 56 -8.33 5.82 -7.23
N ASP A 57 -8.95 5.15 -8.20
CA ASP A 57 -10.28 5.48 -8.71
C ASP A 57 -11.33 5.17 -7.63
N ASN A 58 -11.96 6.23 -7.12
CA ASN A 58 -12.98 6.15 -6.09
C ASN A 58 -14.37 5.79 -6.66
N ALA A 59 -14.57 5.88 -7.98
CA ALA A 59 -15.82 5.44 -8.62
C ALA A 59 -15.85 3.92 -8.83
N ARG A 60 -14.70 3.25 -8.75
CA ARG A 60 -14.59 1.80 -8.89
C ARG A 60 -14.98 1.09 -7.60
N ASP A 61 -15.78 0.04 -7.74
CA ASP A 61 -16.20 -0.82 -6.64
C ASP A 61 -15.01 -1.42 -5.87
N ALA A 62 -15.19 -1.58 -4.56
CA ALA A 62 -14.16 -2.10 -3.67
C ALA A 62 -13.82 -3.57 -3.96
N GLY A 63 -14.81 -4.39 -4.32
CA GLY A 63 -14.61 -5.79 -4.73
C GLY A 63 -13.77 -5.88 -6.00
N ALA A 64 -14.07 -5.06 -7.01
CA ALA A 64 -13.27 -5.00 -8.24
C ALA A 64 -11.80 -4.60 -8.00
N LYS A 65 -11.54 -3.70 -7.03
CA LYS A 65 -10.18 -3.33 -6.62
C LYS A 65 -9.49 -4.46 -5.86
N ALA A 66 -10.20 -5.16 -4.97
CA ALA A 66 -9.68 -6.32 -4.25
C ALA A 66 -9.34 -7.48 -5.18
N GLU A 67 -10.19 -7.77 -6.18
CA GLU A 67 -9.93 -8.77 -7.21
C GLU A 67 -8.69 -8.42 -8.04
N LEU A 68 -8.54 -7.15 -8.45
CA LEU A 68 -7.34 -6.70 -9.15
C LEU A 68 -6.07 -6.93 -8.31
N ILE A 69 -6.11 -6.60 -7.02
CA ILE A 69 -4.99 -6.83 -6.09
C ILE A 69 -4.68 -8.33 -5.98
N SER A 70 -5.70 -9.16 -5.78
CA SER A 70 -5.55 -10.62 -5.66
C SER A 70 -4.97 -11.24 -6.94
N ASN A 71 -5.45 -10.81 -8.10
CA ASN A 71 -4.96 -11.33 -9.39
C ASN A 71 -3.49 -10.96 -9.66
N LEU A 72 -3.05 -9.78 -9.22
CA LEU A 72 -1.67 -9.32 -9.43
C LEU A 72 -0.68 -9.87 -8.39
N PHE A 73 -1.12 -9.98 -7.13
CA PHE A 73 -0.22 -10.20 -6.01
C PHE A 73 -0.54 -11.45 -5.17
N GLY A 74 -1.66 -12.13 -5.42
CA GLY A 74 -2.24 -13.13 -4.50
C GLY A 74 -1.31 -14.25 -4.06
N LYS A 75 -0.34 -14.62 -4.90
CA LYS A 75 0.68 -15.65 -4.59
C LYS A 75 2.09 -15.09 -4.34
N ASN A 76 2.29 -13.80 -4.61
CA ASN A 76 3.61 -13.17 -4.61
C ASN A 76 3.92 -12.41 -3.32
N ILE A 77 2.89 -12.08 -2.52
CA ILE A 77 3.04 -11.34 -1.28
C ILE A 77 2.20 -11.95 -0.16
N SER A 78 2.61 -11.71 1.08
CA SER A 78 1.91 -12.16 2.29
C SER A 78 0.53 -11.50 2.47
N SER A 79 -0.32 -12.15 3.28
CA SER A 79 -1.66 -11.65 3.60
C SER A 79 -1.66 -10.24 4.23
N PRO A 80 -0.77 -9.91 5.19
CA PRO A 80 -0.69 -8.54 5.72
C PRO A 80 -0.42 -7.46 4.66
N ALA A 81 0.45 -7.75 3.67
CA ALA A 81 0.72 -6.84 2.57
C ALA A 81 -0.51 -6.64 1.67
N GLN A 82 -1.24 -7.72 1.36
CA GLN A 82 -2.50 -7.63 0.58
C GLN A 82 -3.55 -6.79 1.31
N VAL A 83 -3.70 -7.00 2.63
CA VAL A 83 -4.65 -6.24 3.46
C VAL A 83 -4.27 -4.75 3.49
N LEU A 84 -3.00 -4.42 3.62
CA LEU A 84 -2.54 -3.04 3.64
C LEU A 84 -2.76 -2.34 2.29
N LEU A 85 -2.47 -3.04 1.17
CA LEU A 85 -2.72 -2.52 -0.17
C LEU A 85 -4.22 -2.36 -0.47
N ALA A 86 -5.05 -3.31 -0.05
CA ALA A 86 -6.51 -3.21 -0.15
C ALA A 86 -7.03 -2.00 0.63
N LYS A 87 -6.56 -1.80 1.87
CA LYS A 87 -6.87 -0.61 2.66
C LYS A 87 -6.43 0.66 1.93
N ALA A 88 -5.22 0.70 1.38
CA ALA A 88 -4.72 1.85 0.63
C ALA A 88 -5.63 2.17 -0.57
N SER A 89 -6.09 1.17 -1.32
CA SER A 89 -6.99 1.36 -2.48
C SER A 89 -8.38 1.91 -2.12
N GLY A 90 -8.78 1.82 -0.85
CA GLY A 90 -10.01 2.41 -0.31
C GLY A 90 -9.83 3.85 0.20
N LEU A 91 -8.61 4.37 0.23
CA LEU A 91 -8.31 5.72 0.71
C LEU A 91 -8.22 6.72 -0.45
N ARG A 92 -8.45 7.99 -0.11
CA ARG A 92 -8.39 9.08 -1.07
C ARG A 92 -6.99 9.66 -1.18
N PHE A 93 -6.43 9.61 -2.38
CA PHE A 93 -5.18 10.27 -2.74
C PHE A 93 -5.45 11.50 -3.61
N SER A 94 -4.65 12.55 -3.42
CA SER A 94 -4.72 13.77 -4.23
C SER A 94 -4.18 13.54 -5.64
N THR A 95 -3.22 12.64 -5.81
CA THR A 95 -2.80 12.14 -7.13
C THR A 95 -2.58 10.62 -7.09
N PRO A 96 -2.72 9.91 -8.22
CA PRO A 96 -2.42 8.47 -8.29
C PRO A 96 -0.98 8.13 -7.91
N GLY A 97 -0.02 9.04 -8.15
CA GLY A 97 1.38 8.83 -7.80
C GLY A 97 1.63 8.76 -6.29
N GLU A 98 0.82 9.47 -5.49
CA GLU A 98 0.99 9.48 -4.03
C GLU A 98 0.62 8.15 -3.36
N LEU A 99 -0.10 7.25 -4.06
CA LEU A 99 -0.26 5.87 -3.59
C LEU A 99 1.09 5.14 -3.55
N ALA A 100 1.91 5.27 -4.62
CA ALA A 100 3.23 4.65 -4.65
C ALA A 100 4.16 5.28 -3.62
N ASP A 101 4.16 6.62 -3.51
CA ASP A 101 4.93 7.35 -2.50
C ASP A 101 4.55 6.89 -1.07
N ALA A 102 3.26 6.64 -0.80
CA ALA A 102 2.81 6.13 0.49
C ALA A 102 3.29 4.70 0.77
N ILE A 103 3.24 3.80 -0.23
CA ILE A 103 3.72 2.42 -0.08
C ILE A 103 5.24 2.40 0.16
N GLU A 104 6.01 3.24 -0.53
CA GLU A 104 7.45 3.39 -0.31
C GLU A 104 7.75 3.78 1.14
N HIS A 105 7.07 4.81 1.66
CA HIS A 105 7.24 5.23 3.05
C HIS A 105 6.93 4.12 4.06
N LEU A 106 5.89 3.31 3.81
CA LEU A 106 5.53 2.20 4.68
C LEU A 106 6.53 1.04 4.59
N ALA A 107 7.08 0.77 3.39
CA ALA A 107 8.11 -0.25 3.21
C ALA A 107 9.38 0.06 4.01
N VAL A 108 9.85 1.31 3.94
CA VAL A 108 11.02 1.78 4.70
C VAL A 108 10.76 1.74 6.21
N GLU A 109 9.55 2.13 6.66
CA GLU A 109 9.18 2.05 8.07
C GLU A 109 9.16 0.60 8.58
N ALA A 110 8.59 -0.32 7.79
CA ALA A 110 8.54 -1.75 8.11
C ALA A 110 9.94 -2.40 8.12
N GLU A 111 10.85 -1.97 7.25
CA GLU A 111 12.23 -2.48 7.21
C GLU A 111 13.03 -2.09 8.47
N SER A 112 12.67 -0.96 9.09
CA SER A 112 13.33 -0.44 10.30
C SER A 112 12.74 -0.94 11.63
N ALA A 113 11.68 -1.76 11.59
CA ALA A 113 10.93 -2.21 12.75
C ALA A 113 11.43 -3.54 13.31
#